data_AF-A0A957IZH4-F1
#
_entry.id   AF-A0A957IZH4-F1
#
_cell.length_a   1.000
_cell.length_b   1.000
_cell.length_c   1.000
_cell.angle_alpha   90.00
_cell.angle_beta   90.00
_cell.angle_gamma   90.00
#
_symmetry.space_group_name_H-M   'P 1'
#
loop_
_entity.id
_entity.type
_entity.pdbx_description
1 polymer ?
#
loop_
_entity_poly.entity_id
_entity_poly.type
_entity_poly.pdbx_seq_one_letter_code
_entity_poly.pdbx_strand_id
1 'polypeptide(L)'
;MMGCRVWWVGMGVGVLLLLLAGCAPEAAYTSTLVWDGAHDYRGVTLPGDLLQLAGSVTLAEDAAVAGAVVLLGGELRLNGRTGGDVTLLGGSLVVGPGAAIGGDLRQGGGRLAVAETAVIAGEQTAGAGLALPAVPRA
;
A
#
# COMPACT_ATOMS: atom_id res chain seq x y z
N MET A 1 -11.55 -66.68 4.95
CA MET A 1 -11.09 -66.25 3.60
C MET A 1 -12.19 -65.34 3.04
N MET A 2 -12.14 -64.05 3.42
CA MET A 2 -11.60 -62.95 2.61
C MET A 2 -12.46 -62.64 1.38
N GLY A 3 -13.06 -61.45 1.36
CA GLY A 3 -13.47 -60.82 0.12
C GLY A 3 -14.79 -60.08 0.21
N CYS A 4 -14.70 -58.76 -0.01
CA CYS A 4 -15.76 -57.89 -0.48
C CYS A 4 -16.81 -57.48 0.55
N ARG A 5 -16.64 -56.28 1.12
CA ARG A 5 -17.78 -55.39 1.44
C ARG A 5 -17.33 -53.94 1.62
N VAL A 6 -18.00 -53.09 0.85
CA VAL A 6 -18.15 -51.63 0.97
C VAL A 6 -16.97 -50.78 0.49
N TRP A 7 -16.96 -50.55 -0.82
CA TRP A 7 -16.27 -49.48 -1.54
C TRP A 7 -17.23 -48.30 -1.82
N TRP A 8 -17.95 -47.77 -0.83
CA TRP A 8 -18.90 -46.66 -1.05
C TRP A 8 -18.88 -45.53 0.00
N VAL A 9 -18.17 -45.67 1.12
CA VAL A 9 -18.17 -44.67 2.21
C VAL A 9 -16.94 -43.74 2.20
N GLY A 10 -15.98 -43.95 1.30
CA GLY A 10 -14.77 -43.12 1.20
C GLY A 10 -14.94 -41.81 0.41
N MET A 11 -15.97 -41.70 -0.44
CA MET A 11 -16.10 -40.59 -1.40
C MET A 11 -16.82 -39.36 -0.83
N GLY A 12 -17.37 -39.44 0.39
CA GLY A 12 -18.03 -38.29 1.05
C GLY A 12 -17.07 -37.46 1.92
N VAL A 13 -16.22 -38.14 2.69
CA VAL A 13 -15.28 -37.48 3.62
C VAL A 13 -14.11 -36.84 2.87
N GLY A 14 -13.65 -37.44 1.77
CA GLY A 14 -12.60 -36.86 0.91
C GLY A 14 -13.05 -35.55 0.24
N VAL A 15 -14.30 -35.48 -0.23
CA VAL A 15 -14.87 -34.26 -0.83
C VAL A 15 -15.16 -33.21 0.26
N LEU A 16 -15.65 -33.63 1.43
CA LEU A 16 -15.88 -32.74 2.57
C LEU A 16 -14.57 -32.14 3.14
N LEU A 17 -13.49 -32.91 3.17
CA LEU A 17 -12.14 -32.43 3.52
C LEU A 17 -11.56 -31.50 2.45
N LEU A 18 -11.84 -31.75 1.16
CA LEU A 18 -11.46 -30.83 0.08
C LEU A 18 -12.20 -29.49 0.14
N LEU A 19 -13.48 -29.49 0.53
CA LEU A 19 -14.29 -28.27 0.67
C LEU A 19 -13.81 -27.38 1.84
N LEU A 20 -13.25 -27.97 2.91
CA LEU A 20 -12.69 -27.23 4.05
C LEU A 20 -11.30 -26.61 3.76
N ALA A 21 -10.57 -27.11 2.76
CA ALA A 21 -9.31 -26.53 2.31
C ALA A 21 -9.49 -25.37 1.30
N GLY A 22 -10.73 -25.09 0.89
CA GLY A 22 -11.06 -24.02 -0.07
C GLY A 22 -11.01 -22.60 0.49
N CYS A 23 -10.71 -22.42 1.78
CA CYS A 23 -10.46 -21.11 2.38
C CYS A 23 -8.99 -20.70 2.17
N ALA A 24 -8.53 -20.69 0.92
CA ALA A 24 -7.41 -19.81 0.59
C ALA A 24 -7.97 -18.39 0.59
N PRO A 25 -7.33 -17.40 1.23
CA PRO A 25 -7.74 -16.02 1.04
C PRO A 25 -7.63 -15.75 -0.47
N GLU A 26 -8.78 -15.59 -1.13
CA GLU A 26 -8.85 -14.86 -2.38
C GLU A 26 -8.07 -13.58 -2.14
N ALA A 27 -7.07 -13.28 -2.97
CA ALA A 27 -6.16 -12.16 -2.75
C ALA A 27 -6.98 -10.86 -2.58
N ALA A 28 -7.30 -10.53 -1.34
CA ALA A 28 -8.13 -9.40 -1.00
C ALA A 28 -7.22 -8.18 -1.09
N TYR A 29 -7.24 -7.52 -2.25
CA TYR A 29 -6.60 -6.24 -2.43
C TYR A 29 -7.18 -5.26 -1.40
N THR A 30 -6.41 -4.98 -0.35
CA THR A 30 -6.77 -4.03 0.70
C THR A 30 -6.12 -2.70 0.37
N SER A 31 -6.92 -1.65 0.21
CA SER A 31 -6.43 -0.30 0.03
C SER A 31 -6.92 0.59 1.17
N THR A 32 -6.03 1.43 1.67
CA THR A 32 -6.33 2.46 2.66
C THR A 32 -6.52 3.76 1.92
N LEU A 33 -7.70 4.37 2.07
CA LEU A 33 -8.04 5.61 1.40
C LEU A 33 -8.23 6.74 2.41
N VAL A 34 -7.37 7.75 2.31
CA VAL A 34 -7.38 8.94 3.17
C VAL A 34 -8.01 10.09 2.41
N TRP A 35 -9.25 10.43 2.77
CA TRP A 35 -9.99 11.54 2.17
C TRP A 35 -9.49 12.89 2.68
N ASP A 36 -9.52 13.09 3.99
CA ASP A 36 -9.14 14.31 4.69
C ASP A 36 -8.84 14.00 6.17
N GLY A 37 -8.46 15.00 6.95
CA GLY A 37 -8.14 14.90 8.38
C GLY A 37 -6.67 14.65 8.66
N ALA A 38 -6.35 14.32 9.91
CA ALA A 38 -4.99 14.02 10.36
C ALA A 38 -4.91 12.56 10.80
N HIS A 39 -4.04 11.80 10.16
CA HIS A 39 -3.82 10.38 10.45
C HIS A 39 -2.36 10.15 10.82
N ASP A 40 -2.15 9.35 11.87
CA ASP A 40 -0.83 9.07 12.42
C ASP A 40 -0.70 7.58 12.64
N TYR A 41 0.03 6.92 11.75
CA TYR A 41 0.25 5.49 11.76
C TYR A 41 1.54 5.18 12.50
N ARG A 42 1.43 4.45 13.61
CA ARG A 42 2.53 3.97 14.45
C ARG A 42 2.38 2.49 14.74
N GLY A 43 3.47 1.74 14.62
CA GLY A 43 3.53 0.31 14.97
C GLY A 43 2.60 -0.60 14.17
N VAL A 44 2.11 -0.12 13.02
CA VAL A 44 1.14 -0.82 12.17
C VAL A 44 1.69 -1.06 10.79
N THR A 45 1.31 -2.19 10.18
CA THR A 45 1.55 -2.47 8.77
C THR A 45 0.23 -2.45 8.03
N LEU A 46 0.07 -1.52 7.08
CA LEU A 46 -1.08 -1.47 6.19
C LEU A 46 -0.88 -2.55 5.10
N PRO A 47 -1.80 -3.54 4.97
CA PRO A 47 -1.56 -4.73 4.15
C PRO A 47 -1.65 -4.51 2.63
N GLY A 48 -1.86 -3.29 2.15
CA GLY A 48 -1.80 -2.96 0.73
C GLY A 48 -1.53 -1.48 0.49
N ASP A 49 -2.21 -0.87 -0.47
CA ASP A 49 -1.86 0.48 -0.95
C ASP A 49 -2.43 1.59 -0.06
N LEU A 50 -1.74 2.72 -0.01
CA LEU A 50 -2.23 3.95 0.62
C LEU A 50 -2.48 5.00 -0.46
N LEU A 51 -3.75 5.41 -0.61
CA LEU A 51 -4.14 6.52 -1.46
C LEU A 51 -4.58 7.70 -0.60
N GLN A 52 -3.85 8.81 -0.67
CA GLN A 52 -4.20 10.04 0.04
C GLN A 52 -4.65 11.12 -0.94
N LEU A 53 -5.88 11.59 -0.74
CA LEU A 53 -6.50 12.63 -1.55
C LEU A 53 -6.21 14.02 -0.99
N ALA A 54 -6.37 14.18 0.34
CA ALA A 54 -6.10 15.42 1.06
C ALA A 54 -5.72 15.12 2.53
N GLY A 55 -5.74 16.14 3.39
CA GLY A 55 -5.40 16.01 4.81
C GLY A 55 -3.90 15.88 5.08
N SER A 56 -3.57 15.34 6.25
CA SER A 56 -2.20 15.09 6.70
C SER A 56 -2.04 13.65 7.16
N VAL A 57 -0.99 12.99 6.70
CA VAL A 57 -0.65 11.63 7.10
C VAL A 57 0.78 11.62 7.60
N THR A 58 1.01 11.01 8.75
CA THR A 58 2.34 10.67 9.25
C THR A 58 2.47 9.16 9.32
N LEU A 59 3.44 8.62 8.60
CA LEU A 59 3.85 7.24 8.71
C LEU A 59 5.12 7.22 9.57
N ALA A 60 5.02 6.78 10.83
CA ALA A 60 6.16 6.73 11.74
C ALA A 60 7.17 5.65 11.34
N GLU A 61 8.36 5.69 11.95
CA GLU A 61 9.48 4.77 11.65
C GLU A 61 9.13 3.29 11.83
N ASP A 62 8.24 2.99 12.78
CA ASP A 62 7.75 1.65 13.10
C ASP A 62 6.51 1.24 12.30
N ALA A 63 6.04 2.10 11.39
CA ALA A 63 4.93 1.82 10.50
C ALA A 63 5.39 1.41 9.10
N ALA A 64 4.56 0.61 8.43
CA ALA A 64 4.83 0.16 7.08
C ALA A 64 3.57 0.16 6.21
N VAL A 65 3.74 0.38 4.92
CA VAL A 65 2.74 0.12 3.87
C VAL A 65 3.26 -1.05 3.06
N ALA A 66 2.53 -2.14 2.98
CA ALA A 66 2.95 -3.32 2.22
C ALA A 66 2.94 -3.06 0.71
N GLY A 67 2.03 -2.19 0.25
CA GLY A 67 1.90 -1.81 -1.16
C GLY A 67 2.53 -0.46 -1.50
N ALA A 68 1.96 0.17 -2.53
CA ALA A 68 2.35 1.48 -3.02
C ALA A 68 1.68 2.62 -2.24
N VAL A 69 2.30 3.80 -2.29
CA VAL A 69 1.74 5.03 -1.71
C VAL A 69 1.53 6.05 -2.82
N VAL A 70 0.32 6.57 -2.93
CA VAL A 70 -0.04 7.60 -3.90
C VAL A 70 -0.59 8.82 -3.18
N LEU A 71 0.09 9.96 -3.35
CA LEU A 71 -0.29 11.24 -2.79
C LEU A 71 -0.83 12.15 -3.90
N LEU A 72 -2.14 12.37 -3.91
CA LEU A 72 -2.79 13.31 -4.81
C LEU A 72 -2.76 14.75 -4.27
N GLY A 73 -2.80 14.90 -2.94
CA GLY A 73 -2.83 16.19 -2.26
C GLY A 73 -2.64 16.07 -0.75
N GLY A 74 -2.55 17.22 -0.07
CA GLY A 74 -2.29 17.28 1.38
C GLY A 74 -0.81 17.20 1.75
N GLU A 75 -0.53 16.74 2.96
CA GLU A 75 0.82 16.56 3.49
C GLU A 75 1.05 15.10 3.90
N LEU A 76 2.16 14.51 3.47
CA LEU A 76 2.60 13.18 3.90
C LEU A 76 4.01 13.26 4.45
N ARG A 77 4.19 12.85 5.71
CA ARG A 77 5.49 12.57 6.31
C ARG A 77 5.72 11.07 6.32
N LEU A 78 6.65 10.59 5.52
CA LEU A 78 7.04 9.18 5.43
C LEU A 78 8.36 8.99 6.19
N ASN A 79 8.31 8.47 7.40
CA ASN A 79 9.49 8.03 8.16
C ASN A 79 9.63 6.50 8.20
N GLY A 80 8.53 5.79 7.95
CA GLY A 80 8.48 4.32 7.90
C GLY A 80 8.86 3.74 6.55
N ARG A 81 8.29 2.56 6.24
CA ARG A 81 8.66 1.77 5.06
C ARG A 81 7.51 1.58 4.09
N THR A 82 7.80 1.54 2.78
CA THR A 82 6.84 1.13 1.76
C THR A 82 7.37 -0.09 1.02
N GLY A 83 6.52 -1.08 0.77
CA GLY A 83 6.87 -2.26 -0.01
C GLY A 83 6.85 -2.01 -1.51
N GLY A 84 6.09 -1.02 -1.97
CA GLY A 84 6.03 -0.60 -3.36
C GLY A 84 6.47 0.84 -3.60
N ASP A 85 6.05 1.36 -4.75
CA ASP A 85 6.38 2.70 -5.25
C ASP A 85 5.73 3.81 -4.43
N VAL A 86 6.36 4.98 -4.42
CA VAL A 86 5.78 6.21 -3.90
C VAL A 86 5.58 7.20 -5.03
N THR A 87 4.33 7.61 -5.26
CA THR A 87 3.98 8.56 -6.31
C THR A 87 3.38 9.84 -5.71
N LEU A 88 4.05 10.97 -5.93
CA LEU A 88 3.58 12.30 -5.58
C LEU A 88 3.00 13.00 -6.81
N LEU A 89 1.68 13.11 -6.90
CA LEU A 89 1.01 13.88 -7.95
C LEU A 89 0.73 15.32 -7.52
N GLY A 90 0.55 15.58 -6.22
CA GLY A 90 0.29 16.91 -5.68
C GLY A 90 0.45 16.97 -4.15
N GLY A 91 0.43 18.18 -3.59
CA GLY A 91 0.64 18.40 -2.14
C GLY A 91 2.11 18.46 -1.74
N SER A 92 2.44 17.97 -0.54
CA SER A 92 3.79 17.97 0.04
C SER A 92 4.15 16.60 0.59
N LEU A 93 5.22 16.00 0.09
CA LEU A 93 5.80 14.76 0.60
C LEU A 93 7.16 15.03 1.22
N VAL A 94 7.34 14.61 2.47
CA VAL A 94 8.61 14.59 3.17
C VAL A 94 8.99 13.14 3.44
N VAL A 95 10.10 12.69 2.84
CA VAL A 95 10.70 11.38 3.10
C VAL A 95 11.82 11.57 4.12
N GLY A 96 11.61 11.03 5.31
CA GLY A 96 12.49 11.20 6.47
C GLY A 96 13.77 10.36 6.41
N PRO A 97 14.72 10.61 7.31
CA PRO A 97 16.05 9.99 7.27
C PRO A 97 16.05 8.47 7.50
N GLY A 98 15.05 7.93 8.18
CA GLY A 98 14.88 6.49 8.41
C GLY A 98 13.97 5.79 7.40
N ALA A 99 13.44 6.53 6.43
CA ALA A 99 12.45 6.00 5.50
C ALA A 99 13.08 5.04 4.49
N ALA A 100 12.35 3.98 4.14
CA ALA A 100 12.76 3.06 3.08
C ALA A 100 11.61 2.83 2.09
N ILE A 101 11.87 3.14 0.82
CA ILE A 101 10.95 2.93 -0.30
C ILE A 101 11.43 1.70 -1.07
N GLY A 102 10.61 0.65 -1.06
CA GLY A 102 10.91 -0.63 -1.72
C GLY A 102 10.85 -0.61 -3.25
N GLY A 103 10.28 0.44 -3.83
CA GLY A 103 10.19 0.64 -5.28
C GLY A 103 10.73 2.00 -5.73
N ASP A 104 10.07 2.56 -6.73
CA ASP A 104 10.44 3.85 -7.34
C ASP A 104 9.82 5.04 -6.59
N LEU A 105 10.50 6.18 -6.62
CA LEU A 105 9.98 7.46 -6.15
C LEU A 105 9.66 8.36 -7.34
N ARG A 106 8.37 8.57 -7.62
CA ARG A 106 7.88 9.36 -8.76
C ARG A 106 7.26 10.67 -8.30
N GLN A 107 7.85 11.79 -8.68
CA GLN A 107 7.26 13.10 -8.53
C GLN A 107 6.62 13.54 -9.85
N GLY A 108 5.29 13.48 -9.89
CA GLY A 108 4.49 14.17 -10.89
C GLY A 108 4.31 15.64 -10.54
N GLY A 109 4.06 16.02 -9.28
CA GLY A 109 3.81 17.43 -8.93
C GLY A 109 4.14 17.76 -7.47
N GLY A 110 3.57 18.84 -6.96
CA GLY A 110 3.72 19.22 -5.56
C GLY A 110 5.16 19.52 -5.12
N ARG A 111 5.41 19.40 -3.82
CA ARG A 111 6.73 19.58 -3.21
C ARG A 111 7.23 18.25 -2.65
N LEU A 112 8.42 17.86 -3.05
CA LEU A 112 9.12 16.68 -2.54
C LEU A 112 10.36 17.13 -1.78
N ALA A 113 10.54 16.62 -0.56
CA ALA A 113 11.78 16.72 0.19
C ALA A 113 12.20 15.32 0.63
N VAL A 114 13.42 14.91 0.28
CA VAL A 114 13.98 13.60 0.62
C VAL A 114 15.23 13.81 1.46
N ALA A 115 15.28 13.17 2.62
CA ALA A 115 16.46 13.18 3.46
C ALA A 115 17.61 12.39 2.79
N GLU A 116 18.85 12.84 2.98
CA GLU A 116 20.04 12.21 2.36
C GLU A 116 20.24 10.74 2.73
N THR A 117 19.75 10.34 3.91
CA THR A 117 19.87 8.96 4.41
C THR A 117 18.67 8.07 4.09
N ALA A 118 17.64 8.61 3.43
CA ALA A 118 16.50 7.82 3.00
C ALA A 118 16.92 6.79 1.94
N VAL A 119 16.37 5.57 2.04
CA VAL A 119 16.69 4.50 1.10
C VAL A 119 15.58 4.40 0.06
N ILE A 120 15.94 4.50 -1.22
CA ILE A 120 15.04 4.27 -2.35
C ILE A 120 15.64 3.12 -3.14
N ALA A 121 14.95 1.98 -3.18
CA ALA A 121 15.45 0.77 -3.83
C ALA A 121 15.39 0.86 -5.36
N GLY A 122 14.43 1.61 -5.90
CA GLY A 122 14.25 1.87 -7.32
C GLY A 122 14.80 3.22 -7.78
N GLU A 123 14.26 3.73 -8.88
CA GLU A 123 14.65 5.01 -9.46
C GLU A 123 13.86 6.18 -8.89
N GLN A 124 14.52 7.34 -8.81
CA GLN A 124 13.86 8.61 -8.52
C GLN A 124 13.61 9.35 -9.82
N THR A 125 12.33 9.55 -10.17
CA THR A 125 11.91 10.30 -11.36
C THR A 125 11.16 11.56 -10.94
N ALA A 126 11.56 12.71 -11.48
CA ALA A 126 10.80 13.94 -11.37
C ALA A 126 10.30 14.36 -12.77
N GLY A 127 8.99 14.36 -12.96
CA GLY A 127 8.33 14.89 -14.15
C GLY A 127 7.95 16.37 -13.97
N ALA A 128 7.75 17.09 -15.07
CA ALA A 128 7.30 18.49 -15.07
C ALA A 128 5.85 18.70 -14.60
N GLY A 129 5.17 17.64 -14.17
CA GLY A 129 3.77 17.61 -13.80
C GLY A 129 2.77 17.75 -14.92
N LEU A 130 1.58 17.22 -14.64
CA LEU A 130 0.40 17.54 -15.43
C LEU A 130 0.04 18.99 -15.08
N ALA A 131 0.14 19.88 -16.05
CA ALA A 131 -0.42 21.23 -15.94
C ALA A 131 -1.95 21.12 -15.91
N LEU A 132 -2.52 20.84 -14.73
CA LEU A 132 -3.96 20.79 -14.55
C LEU A 132 -4.52 22.22 -14.71
N PRO A 133 -5.50 22.44 -15.60
CA PRO A 133 -6.17 23.73 -15.67
C PRO A 133 -6.81 24.05 -14.31
N ALA A 134 -6.75 25.32 -13.91
CA ALA A 134 -7.36 25.76 -12.65
C ALA A 134 -8.86 25.42 -12.67
N VAL A 135 -9.33 24.75 -11.63
CA VAL A 135 -10.76 24.44 -11.47
C VAL A 135 -11.51 25.77 -11.30
N PRO A 136 -12.48 26.12 -12.16
CA PRO A 136 -13.28 27.31 -11.96
C PRO A 136 -14.04 27.16 -10.64
N ARG A 137 -13.93 28.17 -9.77
CA ARG A 137 -14.75 28.24 -8.56
C ARG A 137 -16.18 28.57 -8.98
N ALA A 138 -17.13 27.71 -8.60
CA ALA A 138 -18.56 27.97 -8.75
C ALA A 138 -19.05 28.97 -7.69
#